data_AF-A0A8S1HZU5-F1
#
_entry.id   AF-A0A8S1HZU5-F1
#
_cell.length_a   1.000
_cell.length_b   1.000
_cell.length_c   1.000
_cell.angle_alpha   90.00
_cell.angle_beta   90.00
_cell.angle_gamma   90.00
#
_symmetry.space_group_name_H-M   'P 1'
#
loop_
_entity.id
_entity.type
_entity.pdbx_description
1 polymer ?
#
loop_
_entity_poly.entity_id
_entity_poly.type
_entity_poly.pdbx_seq_one_letter_code
_entity_poly.pdbx_strand_id
1 'polypeptide(L)'
;MHEEDFCCSICLDVFIDPVITTCGHTFCSFCISQHTILHHNCPMCRQKITMTIPNRQMESCTLRWLEDNGRGTTYSAMKTSNRKKRLYMDRAQMVIWTALADMKNFTGSLAEILSKSSVENDLLRKEVERLLWLYKDVGIVDHRNVNGEVRFTLKGAFQ
;
A
#
# COMPACT_ATOMS: atom_id res chain seq x y z
N MET A 1 -16.01 10.29 22.28
CA MET A 1 -15.59 9.48 21.12
C MET A 1 -14.42 8.64 21.58
N HIS A 2 -14.40 7.37 21.19
CA HIS A 2 -13.38 6.41 21.60
C HIS A 2 -12.26 6.36 20.55
N GLU A 3 -11.07 5.90 20.93
CA GLU A 3 -9.93 5.78 20.00
C GLU A 3 -10.25 4.93 18.78
N GLU A 4 -11.02 3.85 18.98
CA GLU A 4 -11.45 2.92 17.93
C GLU A 4 -12.24 3.59 16.79
N ASP A 5 -12.94 4.70 17.08
CA ASP A 5 -13.71 5.46 16.08
C ASP A 5 -12.81 6.09 15.00
N PHE A 6 -11.52 6.26 15.31
CA PHE A 6 -10.53 6.92 14.46
C PHE A 6 -9.47 5.97 13.91
N CYS A 7 -9.63 4.67 14.15
CA CYS A 7 -8.67 3.65 13.77
C CYS A 7 -9.11 2.86 12.53
N CYS A 8 -8.16 2.60 11.65
CA CYS A 8 -8.34 1.75 10.49
C CYS A 8 -8.33 0.28 10.91
N SER A 9 -9.36 -0.49 10.54
CA SER A 9 -9.46 -1.91 10.91
C SER A 9 -8.48 -2.84 10.19
N ILE A 10 -7.67 -2.33 9.25
CA ILE A 10 -6.62 -3.10 8.56
C ILE A 10 -5.27 -2.97 9.29
N CYS A 11 -4.84 -1.73 9.58
CA CYS A 11 -3.55 -1.49 10.25
C CYS A 11 -3.67 -1.30 11.76
N LEU A 12 -4.90 -1.26 12.29
CA LEU A 12 -5.22 -1.08 13.71
C LEU A 12 -4.61 0.19 14.32
N ASP A 13 -4.47 1.23 13.49
CA ASP A 13 -3.88 2.52 13.86
C ASP A 13 -4.73 3.65 13.26
N VAL A 14 -4.47 4.87 13.68
CA VAL A 14 -5.24 6.06 13.28
C VAL A 14 -5.32 6.22 11.76
N PHE A 15 -6.45 6.69 11.26
CA PHE A 15 -6.65 6.87 9.83
C PHE A 15 -5.62 7.82 9.22
N ILE A 16 -4.95 7.40 8.14
CA ILE A 16 -4.09 8.26 7.32
C ILE A 16 -4.66 8.31 5.90
N ASP A 17 -4.98 9.52 5.44
CA ASP A 17 -5.69 9.75 4.17
C ASP A 17 -6.92 8.83 4.04
N PRO A 18 -7.90 8.92 4.95
CA PRO A 18 -9.04 8.00 4.97
C PRO A 18 -9.85 8.07 3.67
N VAL A 19 -10.30 6.91 3.21
CA VAL A 19 -11.25 6.77 2.11
C VAL A 19 -12.44 5.93 2.55
N ILE A 20 -13.63 6.31 2.09
CA ILE A 20 -14.87 5.58 2.29
C ILE A 20 -15.16 4.73 1.06
N THR A 21 -15.52 3.47 1.30
CA THR A 21 -15.95 2.51 0.27
C THR A 21 -17.45 2.69 -0.04
N THR A 22 -17.93 2.09 -1.13
CA THR A 22 -19.38 2.10 -1.48
C THR A 22 -20.29 1.46 -0.43
N CYS A 23 -19.74 0.61 0.43
CA CYS A 23 -20.47 0.02 1.56
C CYS A 23 -20.47 0.88 2.83
N GLY A 24 -19.89 2.08 2.79
CA GLY A 24 -19.83 3.02 3.92
C GLY A 24 -18.66 2.81 4.90
N HIS A 25 -17.90 1.72 4.78
CA HIS A 25 -16.74 1.49 5.65
C HIS A 25 -15.54 2.35 5.23
N THR A 26 -14.82 2.89 6.21
CA THR A 26 -13.67 3.76 6.04
C THR A 26 -12.36 3.04 6.40
N PHE A 27 -11.32 3.29 5.60
CA PHE A 27 -9.99 2.71 5.77
C PHE A 27 -8.92 3.75 5.39
N CYS A 28 -7.67 3.56 5.79
CA CYS A 28 -6.55 4.30 5.19
C CYS A 28 -6.51 4.03 3.67
N SER A 29 -6.30 5.08 2.86
CA SER A 29 -6.22 4.96 1.40
C SER A 29 -5.22 3.88 0.96
N PHE A 30 -4.04 3.83 1.60
CA PHE A 30 -3.02 2.83 1.29
C PHE A 30 -3.48 1.40 1.66
N CYS A 31 -4.03 1.20 2.86
CA CYS A 31 -4.45 -0.12 3.35
C CYS A 31 -5.51 -0.75 2.46
N ILE A 32 -6.56 0.00 2.11
CA ILE A 32 -7.63 -0.54 1.27
C ILE A 32 -7.18 -0.73 -0.18
N SER A 33 -6.32 0.14 -0.71
CA SER A 33 -5.70 -0.04 -2.02
C SER A 33 -4.95 -1.38 -2.09
N GLN A 34 -4.13 -1.70 -1.07
CA GLN A 34 -3.42 -2.97 -0.99
C GLN A 34 -4.36 -4.18 -0.93
N HIS A 35 -5.41 -4.10 -0.11
CA HIS A 35 -6.41 -5.16 -0.01
C HIS A 35 -7.10 -5.41 -1.36
N THR A 36 -7.50 -4.34 -2.06
CA THR A 36 -8.22 -4.43 -3.33
C THR A 36 -7.42 -4.97 -4.50
N ILE A 37 -6.09 -5.09 -4.37
CA ILE A 37 -5.25 -5.81 -5.34
C ILE A 37 -5.63 -7.29 -5.39
N LEU A 38 -5.93 -7.90 -4.23
CA LEU A 38 -6.20 -9.33 -4.10
C LEU A 38 -7.68 -9.64 -3.91
N HIS A 39 -8.42 -8.73 -3.29
CA HIS A 39 -9.79 -8.94 -2.87
C HIS A 39 -10.64 -7.70 -3.17
N HIS A 40 -11.53 -7.80 -4.14
CA HIS A 40 -12.43 -6.69 -4.50
C HIS A 40 -13.63 -6.51 -3.54
N ASN A 41 -13.53 -7.01 -2.31
CA ASN A 41 -14.59 -7.02 -1.31
C ASN A 41 -14.14 -6.28 -0.04
N CYS A 42 -15.06 -5.64 0.66
CA CYS A 42 -14.79 -4.94 1.91
C CYS A 42 -14.27 -5.89 2.99
N PRO A 43 -13.16 -5.57 3.68
CA PRO A 43 -12.65 -6.37 4.81
C PRO A 43 -13.67 -6.57 5.94
N MET A 44 -14.56 -5.60 6.15
CA MET A 44 -15.51 -5.59 7.27
C MET A 44 -16.80 -6.37 6.96
N CYS A 45 -17.44 -6.06 5.83
CA CYS A 45 -18.77 -6.58 5.50
C CYS A 45 -18.80 -7.47 4.26
N ARG A 46 -17.65 -7.69 3.61
CA ARG A 46 -17.49 -8.54 2.42
C ARG A 46 -18.26 -8.08 1.17
N GLN A 47 -18.93 -6.94 1.22
CA GLN A 47 -19.57 -6.35 0.04
C GLN A 47 -18.54 -5.93 -1.01
N LYS A 48 -18.89 -6.10 -2.29
CA LYS A 48 -18.01 -5.71 -3.41
C LYS A 48 -17.73 -4.20 -3.37
N ILE A 49 -16.45 -3.85 -3.44
CA ILE A 49 -15.99 -2.47 -3.58
C ILE A 49 -15.94 -2.15 -5.07
N THR A 50 -16.74 -1.18 -5.50
CA THR A 50 -16.71 -0.69 -6.89
C THR A 50 -15.94 0.63 -7.01
N MET A 51 -15.89 1.42 -5.93
CA MET A 51 -15.10 2.65 -5.86
C MET A 51 -14.77 3.01 -4.40
N THR A 52 -13.80 3.91 -4.25
CA THR A 52 -13.41 4.53 -2.99
C THR A 52 -13.36 6.04 -3.16
N ILE A 53 -13.87 6.79 -2.19
CA ILE A 53 -13.93 8.26 -2.22
C ILE A 53 -13.15 8.80 -1.01
N PRO A 54 -12.33 9.86 -1.13
CA PRO A 54 -11.67 10.48 0.02
C PRO A 54 -12.68 10.90 1.09
N ASN A 55 -12.49 10.43 2.32
CA ASN A 55 -13.35 10.76 3.46
C ASN A 55 -12.78 11.97 4.22
N ARG A 56 -12.95 13.16 3.64
CA ARG A 56 -12.44 14.43 4.20
C ARG A 56 -12.97 14.72 5.60
N GLN A 57 -14.22 14.36 5.87
CA GLN A 57 -14.81 14.52 7.19
C GLN A 57 -14.08 13.67 8.23
N MET A 58 -13.82 12.39 7.92
CA MET A 58 -13.05 11.52 8.82
C MET A 58 -11.61 12.03 9.00
N GLU A 59 -10.99 12.56 7.95
CA GLU A 59 -9.67 13.21 8.05
C GLU A 59 -9.69 14.37 9.07
N SER A 60 -10.66 15.28 8.97
CA SER A 60 -10.81 16.40 9.91
C SER A 60 -11.09 15.94 11.34
N CYS A 61 -11.96 14.95 11.55
CA CYS A 61 -12.28 14.44 12.88
C CYS A 61 -11.07 13.71 13.51
N THR A 62 -10.33 12.93 12.72
CA THR A 62 -9.10 12.24 13.18
C THR A 62 -8.04 13.26 13.62
N LEU A 63 -7.81 14.32 12.83
CA LEU A 63 -6.86 15.37 13.17
C LEU A 63 -7.23 16.10 14.47
N ARG A 64 -8.50 16.49 14.62
CA ARG A 64 -8.97 17.14 15.85
C ARG A 64 -8.82 16.23 17.06
N TRP A 65 -9.18 14.95 16.92
CA TRP A 65 -9.00 13.99 18.00
C TRP A 65 -7.53 13.82 18.40
N LEU A 66 -6.61 13.80 17.43
CA LEU A 66 -5.17 13.75 17.72
C LEU A 66 -4.70 15.00 18.48
N GLU A 67 -5.18 16.19 18.12
CA GLU A 67 -4.86 17.43 18.82
C GLU A 67 -5.39 17.41 20.26
N ASP A 68 -6.66 17.06 20.44
CA ASP A 68 -7.33 17.01 21.75
C ASP A 68 -6.65 16.02 22.72
N ASN A 69 -5.99 14.98 22.19
CA ASN A 69 -5.28 13.95 22.96
C ASN A 69 -3.75 14.14 22.99
N GLY A 70 -3.23 15.29 22.52
CA GLY A 70 -1.78 15.58 22.55
C GLY A 70 -0.93 14.71 21.61
N ARG A 71 -1.53 14.10 20.59
CA ARG A 71 -0.90 13.21 19.59
C ARG A 71 -0.67 13.88 18.22
N GLY A 72 -0.85 15.19 18.12
CA GLY A 72 -0.83 15.92 16.84
C GLY A 72 0.48 15.90 16.04
N THR A 73 1.63 15.58 16.67
CA THR A 73 2.95 15.73 16.03
C THR A 73 3.35 14.60 15.07
N THR A 74 2.55 13.54 14.93
CA THR A 74 2.93 12.35 14.15
C THR A 74 2.18 12.21 12.82
N TYR A 75 1.01 12.83 12.65
CA TYR A 75 0.14 12.63 11.47
C TYR A 75 0.81 13.01 10.14
N SER A 76 1.44 14.19 10.07
CA SER A 76 2.09 14.68 8.85
C SER A 76 3.27 13.80 8.42
N ALA A 77 4.02 13.25 9.37
CA ALA A 77 5.10 12.32 9.11
C ALA A 77 4.56 10.99 8.57
N MET A 78 3.51 10.45 9.19
CA MET A 78 2.83 9.22 8.75
C MET A 78 2.23 9.38 7.34
N LYS A 79 1.57 10.52 7.06
CA LYS A 79 1.05 10.85 5.74
C LYS A 79 2.15 10.92 4.67
N THR A 80 3.28 11.54 4.99
CA THR A 80 4.45 11.58 4.09
C THR A 80 5.02 10.18 3.84
N SER A 81 5.12 9.34 4.88
CA SER A 81 5.57 7.95 4.77
C SER A 81 4.63 7.11 3.89
N ASN A 82 3.32 7.21 4.10
CA ASN A 82 2.32 6.49 3.30
C ASN A 82 2.30 6.96 1.84
N ARG A 83 2.51 8.25 1.57
CA ARG A 83 2.68 8.78 0.21
C ARG A 83 3.89 8.15 -0.49
N LYS A 84 5.03 8.01 0.21
CA LYS A 84 6.23 7.34 -0.32
C LYS A 84 5.96 5.86 -0.62
N LYS A 85 5.31 5.14 0.31
CA LYS A 85 4.91 3.73 0.13
C LYS A 85 3.98 3.53 -1.07
N ARG A 86 3.01 4.43 -1.28
CA ARG A 86 2.11 4.37 -2.45
C ARG A 86 2.83 4.62 -3.76
N LEU A 87 3.64 5.68 -3.84
CA LEU A 87 4.49 5.96 -5.01
C LEU A 87 5.42 4.79 -5.36
N TYR A 88 5.92 4.09 -4.34
CA TYR A 88 6.68 2.87 -4.54
C TYR A 88 5.82 1.78 -5.19
N MET A 89 4.64 1.47 -4.62
CA MET A 89 3.79 0.38 -5.12
C MET A 89 3.34 0.64 -6.55
N ASP A 90 2.99 1.89 -6.90
CA ASP A 90 2.62 2.27 -8.26
C ASP A 90 3.79 2.09 -9.24
N ARG A 91 5.01 2.51 -8.86
CA ARG A 91 6.22 2.35 -9.69
C ARG A 91 6.66 0.90 -9.83
N ALA A 92 6.62 0.13 -8.74
CA ALA A 92 6.97 -1.28 -8.74
C ALA A 92 5.97 -2.09 -9.58
N GLN A 93 4.67 -1.80 -9.46
CA GLN A 93 3.66 -2.37 -10.36
C GLN A 93 3.97 -2.01 -11.81
N MET A 94 4.37 -0.78 -12.13
CA MET A 94 4.71 -0.41 -13.50
C MET A 94 5.94 -1.12 -14.05
N VAL A 95 7.00 -1.26 -13.26
CA VAL A 95 8.21 -2.00 -13.64
C VAL A 95 7.91 -3.49 -13.80
N ILE A 96 7.20 -4.09 -12.84
CA ILE A 96 6.79 -5.50 -12.91
C ILE A 96 5.89 -5.72 -14.11
N TRP A 97 4.89 -4.86 -14.34
CA TRP A 97 3.95 -4.99 -15.45
C TRP A 97 4.64 -4.81 -16.81
N THR A 98 5.62 -3.89 -16.92
CA THR A 98 6.43 -3.72 -18.12
C THR A 98 7.27 -4.97 -18.40
N ALA A 99 7.92 -5.53 -17.37
CA ALA A 99 8.73 -6.74 -17.51
C ALA A 99 7.88 -8.02 -17.75
N LEU A 100 6.67 -8.08 -17.18
CA LEU A 100 5.73 -9.18 -17.38
C LEU A 100 4.97 -9.10 -18.71
N ALA A 101 4.74 -7.90 -19.27
CA ALA A 101 4.10 -7.72 -20.57
C ALA A 101 4.89 -8.42 -21.70
N ASP A 102 6.22 -8.48 -21.57
CA ASP A 102 7.11 -9.19 -22.49
C ASP A 102 7.20 -10.70 -22.19
N MET A 103 6.82 -11.13 -20.98
CA MET A 103 6.93 -12.51 -20.51
C MET A 103 5.54 -13.12 -20.28
N LYS A 104 4.92 -13.65 -21.34
CA LYS A 104 3.66 -14.39 -21.22
C LYS A 104 3.84 -15.57 -20.24
N ASN A 105 3.17 -15.51 -19.09
CA ASN A 105 3.10 -16.54 -18.03
C ASN A 105 4.35 -16.72 -17.17
N PHE A 106 4.87 -15.64 -16.57
CA PHE A 106 5.98 -15.73 -15.60
C PHE A 106 5.49 -16.14 -14.19
N THR A 107 6.16 -17.14 -13.58
CA THR A 107 5.85 -17.67 -12.24
C THR A 107 7.08 -17.63 -11.29
N GLY A 108 7.89 -16.58 -11.39
CA GLY A 108 9.14 -16.41 -10.61
C GLY A 108 9.12 -15.25 -9.60
N SER A 109 10.29 -14.87 -9.06
CA SER A 109 10.46 -13.79 -8.06
C SER A 109 10.86 -12.49 -8.76
N LEU A 110 10.79 -11.33 -8.11
CA LEU A 110 11.34 -10.11 -8.72
C LEU A 110 12.82 -10.25 -9.06
N ALA A 111 13.62 -10.87 -8.19
CA ALA A 111 15.02 -11.10 -8.49
C ALA A 111 15.20 -11.92 -9.78
N GLU A 112 14.29 -12.84 -10.07
CA GLU A 112 14.28 -13.63 -11.30
C GLU A 112 13.71 -12.87 -12.52
N ILE A 113 12.75 -11.95 -12.32
CA ILE A 113 12.33 -11.02 -13.39
C ILE A 113 13.54 -10.18 -13.79
N LEU A 114 14.24 -9.61 -12.82
CA LEU A 114 15.38 -8.71 -13.03
C LEU A 114 16.61 -9.42 -13.62
N SER A 115 16.80 -10.71 -13.34
CA SER A 115 17.89 -11.50 -13.91
C SER A 115 17.58 -12.07 -15.30
N LYS A 116 16.29 -12.26 -15.63
CA LYS A 116 15.84 -12.80 -16.93
C LYS A 116 15.40 -11.74 -17.93
N SER A 117 15.11 -10.53 -17.46
CA SER A 117 14.69 -9.44 -18.33
C SER A 117 15.92 -8.97 -19.10
N SER A 118 15.95 -9.24 -20.41
CA SER A 118 16.83 -8.58 -21.39
C SER A 118 16.44 -7.10 -21.49
N VAL A 119 16.62 -6.36 -20.41
CA VAL A 119 16.24 -4.95 -20.36
C VAL A 119 17.42 -4.17 -20.90
N GLU A 120 17.43 -3.95 -22.21
CA GLU A 120 18.33 -3.01 -22.89
C GLU A 120 18.11 -1.56 -22.44
N ASN A 121 17.04 -1.31 -21.66
CA ASN A 121 16.66 0.03 -21.23
C ASN A 121 17.33 0.40 -19.88
N ASP A 122 18.48 1.06 -19.98
CA ASP A 122 19.24 1.63 -18.86
C ASP A 122 18.38 2.46 -17.88
N LEU A 123 17.31 3.11 -18.36
CA LEU A 123 16.40 3.88 -17.52
C LEU A 123 15.58 2.95 -16.61
N LEU A 124 15.13 1.82 -17.13
CA LEU A 124 14.35 0.83 -16.37
C LEU A 124 15.24 0.16 -15.32
N ARG A 125 16.51 -0.15 -15.65
CA ARG A 125 17.50 -0.66 -14.69
C ARG A 125 17.78 0.33 -13.56
N LYS A 126 18.01 1.61 -13.87
CA LYS A 126 18.23 2.66 -12.86
C LYS A 126 17.01 2.84 -11.95
N GLU A 127 15.81 2.79 -12.52
CA GLU A 127 14.59 2.91 -11.72
C GLU A 127 14.38 1.66 -10.83
N VAL A 128 14.72 0.46 -11.30
CA VAL A 128 14.75 -0.77 -10.47
C VAL A 128 15.73 -0.65 -9.31
N GLU A 129 16.98 -0.26 -9.57
CA GLU A 129 18.01 -0.14 -8.52
C GLU A 129 17.61 0.90 -7.48
N ARG A 130 16.99 2.02 -7.92
CA ARG A 130 16.40 3.03 -7.05
C ARG A 130 15.24 2.49 -6.21
N LEU A 131 14.38 1.65 -6.80
CA LEU A 131 13.29 0.98 -6.10
C LEU A 131 13.83 0.00 -5.03
N LEU A 132 14.90 -0.74 -5.31
CA LEU A 132 15.56 -1.64 -4.37
C LEU A 132 16.21 -0.90 -3.19
N TRP A 133 16.85 0.25 -3.43
CA TRP A 133 17.40 1.09 -2.36
C TRP A 133 16.28 1.65 -1.46
N LEU A 134 15.22 2.20 -2.06
CA LEU A 134 14.05 2.67 -1.33
C LEU A 134 13.38 1.52 -0.54
N TYR A 135 13.36 0.30 -1.08
CA TYR A 135 12.84 -0.90 -0.41
C TYR A 135 13.47 -1.17 0.95
N LYS A 136 14.80 -0.99 1.02
CA LYS A 136 15.55 -1.15 2.27
C LYS A 136 15.24 -0.01 3.25
N ASP A 137 15.06 1.21 2.75
CA ASP A 137 14.76 2.39 3.56
C ASP A 137 13.34 2.37 4.16
N VAL A 138 12.34 1.91 3.40
CA VAL A 138 10.94 1.79 3.87
C VAL A 138 10.62 0.43 4.50
N GLY A 139 11.59 -0.48 4.53
CA GLY A 139 11.49 -1.81 5.13
C GLY A 139 10.44 -2.70 4.47
N ILE A 140 10.35 -2.78 3.15
CA ILE A 140 9.40 -3.71 2.48
C ILE A 140 10.10 -5.04 2.18
N VAL A 141 9.41 -6.17 2.44
CA VAL A 141 9.82 -7.56 2.20
C VAL A 141 8.85 -8.24 1.23
N ASP A 142 9.39 -9.04 0.31
CA ASP A 142 8.59 -9.85 -0.61
C ASP A 142 8.33 -11.27 -0.06
N HIS A 143 7.12 -11.76 -0.32
CA HIS A 143 6.67 -13.11 0.02
C HIS A 143 6.06 -13.76 -1.21
N ARG A 144 6.50 -14.97 -1.55
CA ARG A 144 5.79 -15.83 -2.51
C ARG A 144 4.64 -16.55 -1.82
N ASN A 145 3.45 -16.54 -2.42
CA ASN A 145 2.39 -17.46 -1.99
C ASN A 145 2.59 -18.86 -2.61
N VAL A 146 1.78 -19.82 -2.16
CA VAL A 146 1.77 -21.21 -2.64
C VAL A 146 1.48 -21.35 -4.15
N ASN A 147 0.93 -20.30 -4.77
CA ASN A 147 0.62 -20.26 -6.20
C ASN A 147 1.72 -19.57 -7.03
N GLY A 148 2.84 -19.17 -6.40
CA GLY A 148 3.96 -18.52 -7.07
C GLY A 148 3.79 -17.01 -7.32
N GLU A 149 2.71 -16.38 -6.82
CA GLU A 149 2.54 -14.93 -6.90
C GLU A 149 3.44 -14.22 -5.89
N VAL A 150 4.13 -13.17 -6.35
CA VAL A 150 4.95 -12.32 -5.50
C VAL A 150 4.08 -11.26 -4.82
N ARG A 151 4.14 -11.19 -3.49
CA ARG A 151 3.44 -10.22 -2.65
C ARG A 151 4.44 -9.42 -1.85
N PHE A 152 4.09 -8.19 -1.50
CA PHE A 152 4.98 -7.29 -0.78
C PHE A 152 4.35 -6.87 0.54
N THR A 153 5.13 -6.87 1.62
CA THR A 153 4.68 -6.49 2.96
C THR A 153 5.70 -5.59 3.64
N LEU A 154 5.27 -4.75 4.57
CA LEU A 154 6.18 -3.90 5.34
C LEU A 154 6.73 -4.69 6.55
N LYS A 155 8.03 -4.76 6.67
CA LYS A 155 8.77 -5.16 7.87
C LYS A 155 8.43 -4.17 8.99
N GLY A 156 7.72 -4.66 10.02
CA GLY A 156 7.38 -3.90 11.22
C GLY A 156 5.95 -3.36 11.33
N ALA A 157 4.97 -3.84 10.54
CA ALA A 157 3.55 -3.46 10.70
C ALA A 157 2.70 -4.48 11.49
N PHE A 158 3.29 -5.57 11.98
CA PHE A 158 2.62 -6.52 12.87
C PHE A 158 3.63 -7.04 13.90
N GLN A 159 3.84 -6.29 14.96
CA GLN A 159 4.19 -6.79 16.29
C GLN A 159 3.78 -5.76 17.33
#